data_AF-A0A7C9GGJ2-F1
#
_entry.id   AF-A0A7C9GGJ2-F1
#
_cell.length_a   1.000
_cell.length_b   1.000
_cell.length_c   1.000
_cell.angle_alpha   90.00
_cell.angle_beta   90.00
_cell.angle_gamma   90.00
#
_symmetry.space_group_name_H-M   'P 1'
#
loop_
_entity.id
_entity.type
_entity.pdbx_description
1 polymer ?
#
loop_
_entity_poly.entity_id
_entity_poly.type
_entity_poly.pdbx_seq_one_letter_code
_entity_poly.pdbx_strand_id
1 'polypeptide(L)'
;MDTLSTPAIGEPPPRNKWAQRLARHLLRNELDKVGDLITAAASAKDLTGLARFLRRTGTQDEQLERFLRLLLSDNAVTFSHLGLIAVALELGAALGRQGLVMKRVSRLIEADSRPIVHWGFSDRLWRFMPLGRQAAEQLAVLKYGGIPAFDSDNLLDLDSAELLALAEKHVERLLLPQALLDNLYRHSRCQELQRADWERHVKTAYWIDHITDDLQRFFRKGAKRNYTCVDLIEVEAKRDALGQIDASKGTVLMSFHGAFLTMTRAFYAAAFEKGLIVQKNSSVIPGRIGVRDNHRAALFAAFRALQERKVLLLTPDGGQGEKSSTLNVLGVPVRVGVGAAFLAYEAKCNTAWYTVARQGDRFVPIIVPGPSRTAGETYDEFQTRLLSFVAERIESILTGDPRSIALGLKWSAALGRSLTAAGAPP
;
A
#
# COMPACT_ATOMS: atom_id res chain seq x y z
N MET A 1 -9.16 19.41 -5.06
CA MET A 1 -7.71 19.56 -4.83
C MET A 1 -7.53 19.50 -3.33
N ASP A 2 -7.07 18.37 -2.82
CA ASP A 2 -6.95 18.12 -1.39
C ASP A 2 -5.71 18.85 -0.85
N THR A 3 -5.91 19.78 0.08
CA THR A 3 -4.86 20.15 1.01
C THR A 3 -4.58 18.93 1.87
N LEU A 4 -3.39 18.34 1.69
CA LEU A 4 -2.86 17.34 2.60
C LEU A 4 -2.97 17.93 4.01
N SER A 5 -3.75 17.30 4.89
CA SER A 5 -3.77 17.71 6.29
C SER A 5 -2.34 17.71 6.82
N THR A 6 -1.86 18.90 7.14
CA THR A 6 -0.71 19.12 7.99
C THR A 6 -0.91 18.24 9.23
N PRO A 7 0.04 17.38 9.62
CA PRO A 7 -0.06 16.70 10.92
C PRO A 7 -0.25 17.78 11.99
N ALA A 8 -1.17 17.55 12.93
CA ALA A 8 -1.43 18.49 14.01
C ALA A 8 -0.11 18.79 14.74
N ILE A 9 0.19 20.09 14.91
CA ILE A 9 1.29 20.57 15.74
C ILE A 9 1.08 19.97 17.14
N GLY A 10 1.99 19.08 17.58
CA GLY A 10 1.90 18.43 18.90
C GLY A 10 1.94 16.89 18.93
N GLU A 11 2.01 16.19 17.79
CA GLU A 11 2.34 14.76 17.83
C GLU A 11 3.79 14.54 18.32
N PRO A 12 4.07 13.54 19.19
CA PRO A 12 5.42 13.27 19.67
C PRO A 12 6.37 12.98 18.50
N PRO A 13 7.65 13.38 18.59
CA PRO A 13 8.63 13.15 17.53
C PRO A 13 8.67 11.66 17.17
N PRO A 14 8.93 11.31 15.89
CA PRO A 14 9.02 9.91 15.52
C PRO A 14 10.06 9.23 16.42
N ARG A 15 9.69 8.07 17.01
CA ARG A 15 10.59 7.21 17.82
C ARG A 15 11.77 6.63 17.03
N ASN A 16 12.02 7.15 15.83
CA ASN A 16 13.01 6.65 14.91
C ASN A 16 14.37 7.25 15.26
N LYS A 17 15.19 6.50 15.99
CA LYS A 17 16.53 6.91 16.46
C LYS A 17 17.42 7.41 15.32
N TRP A 18 17.27 6.87 14.11
CA TRP A 18 18.09 7.30 12.97
C TRP A 18 17.66 8.69 12.47
N ALA A 19 16.35 8.98 12.37
CA ALA A 19 15.87 10.30 11.94
C ALA A 19 16.27 11.39 12.94
N GLN A 20 16.24 11.07 14.24
CA GLN A 20 16.75 11.94 15.30
C GLN A 20 18.27 12.12 15.24
N ARG A 21 19.04 11.10 14.82
CA ARG A 21 20.48 11.24 14.55
C ARG A 21 20.71 12.15 13.36
N LEU A 22 20.03 11.92 12.23
CA LEU A 22 20.14 12.75 11.03
C LEU A 22 19.85 14.22 11.35
N ALA A 23 18.76 14.48 12.07
CA ALA A 23 18.39 15.82 12.52
C ALA A 23 19.49 16.48 13.34
N ARG A 24 20.06 15.75 14.31
CA ARG A 24 21.15 16.26 15.14
C ARG A 24 22.38 16.58 14.31
N HIS A 25 22.75 15.74 13.36
CA HIS A 25 23.90 16.00 12.48
C HIS A 25 23.63 17.17 11.53
N LEU A 26 22.41 17.32 11.01
CA LEU A 26 22.00 18.48 10.22
C LEU A 26 22.08 19.78 11.04
N LEU A 27 21.57 19.77 12.28
CA LEU A 27 21.63 20.91 13.20
C LEU A 27 23.07 21.29 13.58
N ARG A 28 23.98 20.30 13.64
CA ARG A 28 25.40 20.49 13.96
C ARG A 28 26.29 20.76 12.74
N ASN A 29 25.71 20.82 11.55
CA ASN A 29 26.44 20.98 10.29
C ASN A 29 27.48 19.88 10.00
N GLU A 30 27.22 18.64 10.43
CA GLU A 30 28.11 17.49 10.23
C GLU A 30 27.75 16.75 8.92
N LEU A 31 27.94 17.39 7.76
CA LEU A 31 27.41 16.92 6.47
C LEU A 31 27.91 15.52 6.04
N ASP A 32 29.15 15.16 6.35
CA ASP A 32 29.67 13.82 6.03
C ASP A 32 28.88 12.73 6.76
N LYS A 33 28.57 12.94 8.05
CA LYS A 33 27.74 12.02 8.84
C LYS A 33 26.29 11.99 8.34
N VAL A 34 25.79 13.10 7.80
CA VAL A 34 24.47 13.14 7.16
C VAL A 34 24.49 12.31 5.87
N GLY A 35 25.53 12.42 5.05
CA GLY A 35 25.76 11.58 3.87
C GLY A 35 25.84 10.09 4.20
N ASP A 36 26.60 9.73 5.23
CA ASP A 36 26.69 8.35 5.73
C ASP A 36 25.33 7.83 6.17
N LEU A 37 24.55 8.66 6.88
CA LEU A 37 23.21 8.29 7.33
C LEU A 37 22.21 8.20 6.18
N ILE A 38 22.30 9.03 5.14
CA ILE A 38 21.47 8.91 3.94
C ILE A 38 21.82 7.61 3.20
N THR A 39 23.11 7.32 3.01
CA THR A 39 23.58 6.09 2.39
C THR A 39 23.12 4.86 3.18
N ALA A 40 23.27 4.91 4.51
CA ALA A 40 22.78 3.86 5.39
C ALA A 40 21.25 3.75 5.38
N ALA A 41 20.50 4.86 5.31
CA ALA A 41 19.04 4.86 5.25
C ALA A 41 18.49 4.38 3.90
N ALA A 42 19.17 4.73 2.81
CA ALA A 42 18.91 4.23 1.46
C ALA A 42 19.14 2.71 1.42
N SER A 43 20.23 2.24 2.04
CA SER A 43 20.56 0.82 2.22
C SER A 43 19.58 0.10 3.17
N ALA A 44 19.12 0.78 4.23
CA ALA A 44 18.18 0.26 5.22
C ALA A 44 16.70 0.38 4.80
N LYS A 45 16.42 0.95 3.61
CA LYS A 45 15.11 0.96 2.95
C LYS A 45 14.00 1.70 3.72
N ASP A 46 14.32 2.64 4.62
CA ASP A 46 13.36 3.50 5.37
C ASP A 46 13.41 4.98 4.95
N LEU A 47 13.48 5.23 3.64
CA LEU A 47 13.46 6.57 3.05
C LEU A 47 12.14 7.32 3.32
N THR A 48 11.06 6.58 3.60
CA THR A 48 9.75 7.16 3.93
C THR A 48 9.76 7.85 5.29
N GLY A 49 10.53 7.32 6.25
CA GLY A 49 10.76 7.97 7.54
C GLY A 49 11.44 9.33 7.37
N LEU A 50 12.38 9.44 6.43
CA LEU A 50 13.12 10.67 6.12
C LEU A 50 12.22 11.77 5.59
N ALA A 51 11.49 11.46 4.51
CA ALA A 51 10.55 12.38 3.89
C ALA A 51 9.54 12.92 4.92
N ARG A 52 9.00 12.03 5.76
CA ARG A 52 8.03 12.40 6.80
C ARG A 52 8.65 13.23 7.91
N PHE A 53 9.87 12.91 8.33
CA PHE A 53 10.61 13.65 9.34
C PHE A 53 10.84 15.09 8.89
N LEU A 54 11.38 15.29 7.68
CA LEU A 54 11.67 16.61 7.12
C LEU A 54 10.41 17.48 6.98
N ARG A 55 9.29 16.88 6.56
CA ARG A 55 7.98 17.58 6.54
C ARG A 55 7.53 18.05 7.92
N ARG A 56 7.84 17.30 8.97
CA ARG A 56 7.39 17.60 10.34
C ARG A 56 8.26 18.63 11.02
N THR A 57 9.56 18.61 10.78
CA THR A 57 10.48 19.44 11.54
C THR A 57 10.52 20.89 11.10
N GLY A 58 9.81 21.28 10.03
CA GLY A 58 9.58 22.69 9.68
C GLY A 58 10.85 23.52 9.76
N THR A 59 11.97 22.93 9.32
CA THR A 59 13.28 23.50 9.59
C THR A 59 13.43 24.75 8.74
N GLN A 60 14.04 25.78 9.31
CA GLN A 60 14.40 27.03 8.65
C GLN A 60 14.88 26.80 7.21
N ASP A 61 14.50 27.67 6.27
CA ASP A 61 14.85 27.55 4.83
C ASP A 61 16.31 27.19 4.59
N GLU A 62 17.22 27.70 5.44
CA GLU A 62 18.65 27.37 5.39
C GLU A 62 18.95 25.87 5.58
N GLN A 63 18.27 25.18 6.50
CA GLN A 63 18.45 23.75 6.73
C GLN A 63 17.88 22.92 5.59
N LEU A 64 16.72 23.32 5.04
CA LEU A 64 16.15 22.69 3.85
C LEU A 64 17.07 22.87 2.64
N GLU A 65 17.63 24.06 2.46
CA GLU A 65 18.58 24.39 1.38
C GLU A 65 19.87 23.57 1.52
N ARG A 66 20.44 23.46 2.72
CA ARG A 66 21.62 22.60 2.97
C ARG A 66 21.33 21.14 2.67
N PHE A 67 20.16 20.64 3.10
CA PHE A 67 19.77 19.26 2.86
C PHE A 67 19.51 18.98 1.38
N LEU A 68 18.85 19.90 0.67
CA LEU A 68 18.71 19.82 -0.79
C LEU A 68 20.09 19.80 -1.46
N ARG A 69 21.02 20.68 -1.07
CA ARG A 69 22.39 20.67 -1.62
C ARG A 69 23.10 19.34 -1.41
N LEU A 70 22.92 18.70 -0.24
CA LEU A 70 23.50 17.39 0.04
C LEU A 70 22.93 16.29 -0.87
N LEU A 71 21.60 16.23 -1.03
CA LEU A 71 20.96 15.31 -1.97
C LEU A 71 21.44 15.57 -3.42
N LEU A 72 21.70 16.83 -3.74
CA LEU A 72 22.22 17.24 -5.04
C LEU A 72 23.75 17.11 -5.18
N SER A 73 24.52 16.88 -4.12
CA SER A 73 25.96 16.61 -4.24
C SER A 73 26.22 15.13 -4.41
N ASP A 74 25.45 14.29 -3.72
CA ASP A 74 25.54 12.84 -3.83
C ASP A 74 24.62 12.31 -4.93
N ASN A 75 25.03 12.54 -6.18
CA ASN A 75 24.24 12.16 -7.34
C ASN A 75 24.00 10.64 -7.42
N ALA A 76 24.99 9.83 -7.06
CA ALA A 76 24.90 8.37 -7.22
C ALA A 76 23.89 7.75 -6.26
N VAL A 77 23.90 8.15 -4.98
CA VAL A 77 22.95 7.63 -3.99
C VAL A 77 21.57 8.24 -4.18
N THR A 78 21.45 9.56 -4.33
CA THR A 78 20.13 10.21 -4.39
C THR A 78 19.34 9.75 -5.62
N PHE A 79 19.99 9.71 -6.78
CA PHE A 79 19.31 9.43 -8.04
C PHE A 79 19.27 7.94 -8.43
N SER A 80 19.73 7.04 -7.55
CA SER A 80 19.45 5.61 -7.65
C SER A 80 18.21 5.17 -6.88
N HIS A 81 17.56 6.07 -6.11
CA HIS A 81 16.37 5.73 -5.32
C HIS A 81 15.19 6.68 -5.57
N LEU A 82 14.07 6.15 -6.07
CA LEU A 82 12.89 6.94 -6.43
C LEU A 82 12.36 7.80 -5.27
N GLY A 83 12.33 7.24 -4.05
CA GLY A 83 11.91 7.96 -2.86
C GLY A 83 12.81 9.16 -2.52
N LEU A 84 14.13 9.07 -2.73
CA LEU A 84 15.06 10.18 -2.51
C LEU A 84 14.91 11.26 -3.58
N ILE A 85 14.70 10.87 -4.85
CA ILE A 85 14.41 11.82 -5.94
C ILE A 85 13.12 12.60 -5.62
N ALA A 86 12.07 11.91 -5.16
CA ALA A 86 10.83 12.56 -4.74
C ALA A 86 11.04 13.53 -3.57
N VAL A 87 11.87 13.18 -2.57
CA VAL A 87 12.23 14.08 -1.46
C VAL A 87 12.97 15.32 -1.98
N ALA A 88 13.94 15.15 -2.89
CA ALA A 88 14.64 16.28 -3.50
C ALA A 88 13.67 17.21 -4.25
N LEU A 89 12.69 16.65 -4.97
CA LEU A 89 11.64 17.42 -5.64
C LEU A 89 10.72 18.17 -4.66
N GLU A 90 10.34 17.54 -3.55
CA GLU A 90 9.53 18.17 -2.49
C GLU A 90 10.26 19.38 -1.88
N LEU A 91 11.55 19.21 -1.55
CA LEU A 91 12.39 20.28 -1.02
C LEU A 91 12.64 21.38 -2.04
N GLY A 92 12.91 21.00 -3.29
CA GLY A 92 13.04 21.92 -4.41
C GLY A 92 11.78 22.77 -4.57
N ALA A 93 10.59 22.16 -4.53
CA ALA A 93 9.32 22.91 -4.59
C ALA A 93 9.17 23.88 -3.41
N ALA A 94 9.44 23.44 -2.19
CA ALA A 94 9.35 24.27 -0.99
C ALA A 94 10.30 25.49 -1.03
N LEU A 95 11.47 25.35 -1.66
CA LEU A 95 12.50 26.39 -1.78
C LEU A 95 12.42 27.22 -3.07
N GLY A 96 11.41 27.00 -3.93
CA GLY A 96 11.33 27.65 -5.24
C GLY A 96 12.41 27.20 -6.24
N ARG A 97 13.01 26.03 -6.03
CA ARG A 97 14.12 25.42 -6.81
C ARG A 97 13.76 24.10 -7.48
N GLN A 98 12.47 23.77 -7.62
CA GLN A 98 12.03 22.51 -8.22
C GLN A 98 12.62 22.30 -9.63
N GLY A 99 12.71 23.37 -10.43
CA GLY A 99 13.29 23.32 -11.78
C GLY A 99 14.75 22.83 -11.81
N LEU A 100 15.55 23.11 -10.77
CA LEU A 100 16.92 22.61 -10.65
C LEU A 100 16.95 21.09 -10.51
N VAL A 101 16.06 20.55 -9.67
CA VAL A 101 15.94 19.10 -9.44
C VAL A 101 15.38 18.41 -10.68
N MET A 102 14.33 18.98 -11.29
CA MET A 102 13.73 18.48 -12.53
C MET A 102 14.74 18.44 -13.68
N LYS A 103 15.58 19.47 -13.84
CA LYS A 103 16.64 19.48 -14.87
C LYS A 103 17.61 18.30 -14.70
N ARG A 104 17.89 17.89 -13.46
CA ARG A 104 18.75 16.73 -13.21
C ARG A 104 18.03 15.42 -13.48
N VAL A 105 16.77 15.32 -13.08
CA VAL A 105 15.91 14.17 -13.42
C VAL A 105 15.82 13.98 -14.93
N SER A 106 15.58 15.05 -15.70
CA SER A 106 15.60 15.00 -17.17
C SER A 106 16.93 14.47 -17.72
N ARG A 107 18.08 14.96 -17.24
CA ARG A 107 19.40 14.46 -17.66
C ARG A 107 19.60 12.98 -17.37
N LEU A 108 19.06 12.48 -16.26
CA LEU A 108 19.14 11.05 -15.91
C LEU A 108 18.26 10.20 -16.82
N ILE A 109 17.10 10.73 -17.23
CA ILE A 109 16.22 10.10 -18.21
C ILE A 109 16.87 10.13 -19.60
N GLU A 110 17.59 11.19 -19.96
CA GLU A 110 18.22 11.35 -21.28
C GLU A 110 19.58 10.63 -21.41
N ALA A 111 20.20 10.20 -20.32
CA ALA A 111 21.50 9.53 -20.34
C ALA A 111 21.44 8.18 -21.08
N ASP A 112 22.42 7.93 -21.96
CA ASP A 112 22.55 6.67 -22.72
C ASP A 112 22.60 5.44 -21.79
N SER A 113 23.28 5.58 -20.66
CA SER A 113 23.31 4.58 -19.58
C SER A 113 22.45 5.04 -18.40
N ARG A 114 21.12 4.94 -18.53
CA ARG A 114 20.19 5.28 -17.44
C ARG A 114 20.54 4.47 -16.19
N PRO A 115 20.70 5.12 -15.01
CA PRO A 115 20.92 4.38 -13.78
C PRO A 115 19.70 3.53 -13.45
N ILE A 116 19.93 2.36 -12.86
CA ILE A 116 18.86 1.53 -12.32
C ILE A 116 18.30 2.25 -11.10
N VAL A 117 17.11 2.83 -11.25
CA VAL A 117 16.39 3.44 -10.14
C VAL A 117 15.64 2.36 -9.38
N HIS A 118 16.02 2.19 -8.12
CA HIS A 118 15.36 1.35 -7.13
C HIS A 118 14.22 2.10 -6.45
N TRP A 119 13.27 1.35 -5.92
CA TRP A 119 12.13 1.91 -5.20
C TRP A 119 11.61 0.94 -4.14
N GLY A 120 11.01 1.47 -3.07
CA GLY A 120 10.49 0.68 -1.96
C GLY A 120 8.99 0.43 -2.04
N PHE A 121 8.47 -0.44 -1.17
CA PHE A 121 7.03 -0.79 -1.05
C PHE A 121 6.07 0.39 -0.82
N SER A 122 6.59 1.59 -0.57
CA SER A 122 5.83 2.79 -0.33
C SER A 122 5.76 3.72 -1.55
N ASP A 123 6.63 3.52 -2.54
CA ASP A 123 6.88 4.47 -3.63
C ASP A 123 5.88 4.29 -4.79
N ARG A 124 4.60 4.54 -4.47
CA ARG A 124 3.49 4.56 -5.45
C ARG A 124 3.35 5.93 -6.07
N LEU A 125 3.16 6.00 -7.37
CA LEU A 125 3.18 7.26 -8.13
C LEU A 125 2.10 8.25 -7.68
N TRP A 126 0.93 7.75 -7.28
CA TRP A 126 -0.14 8.64 -6.77
C TRP A 126 0.28 9.45 -5.55
N ARG A 127 1.27 8.97 -4.76
CA ARG A 127 1.80 9.72 -3.61
C ARG A 127 2.65 10.92 -4.02
N PHE A 128 3.14 10.92 -5.24
CA PHE A 128 3.95 11.99 -5.81
C PHE A 128 3.12 13.01 -6.58
N MET A 129 1.80 12.79 -6.77
CA MET A 129 0.90 13.75 -7.40
C MET A 129 0.93 15.17 -6.81
N PRO A 130 1.10 15.38 -5.48
CA PRO A 130 1.24 16.71 -4.91
C PRO A 130 2.46 17.50 -5.39
N LEU A 131 3.46 16.84 -5.99
CA LEU A 131 4.62 17.50 -6.62
C LEU A 131 4.30 18.17 -7.95
N GLY A 132 3.09 17.99 -8.47
CA GLY A 132 2.68 18.40 -9.81
C GLY A 132 2.79 17.27 -10.82
N ARG A 133 2.00 17.38 -11.90
CA ARG A 133 1.88 16.36 -12.94
C ARG A 133 3.21 16.03 -13.60
N GLN A 134 3.96 17.05 -14.01
CA GLN A 134 5.25 16.89 -14.70
C GLN A 134 6.27 16.11 -13.85
N ALA A 135 6.39 16.44 -12.56
CA ALA A 135 7.29 15.74 -11.64
C ALA A 135 6.89 14.26 -11.48
N ALA A 136 5.59 14.00 -11.33
CA ALA A 136 5.10 12.64 -11.18
C ALA A 136 5.25 11.81 -12.47
N GLU A 137 5.10 12.41 -13.65
CA GLU A 137 5.37 11.78 -14.95
C GLU A 137 6.85 11.42 -15.11
N GLN A 138 7.77 12.32 -14.76
CA GLN A 138 9.21 12.01 -14.78
C GLN A 138 9.59 10.90 -13.79
N LEU A 139 9.00 10.89 -12.59
CA LEU A 139 9.18 9.80 -11.63
C LEU A 139 8.62 8.48 -12.17
N ALA A 140 7.52 8.51 -12.93
CA ALA A 140 6.98 7.34 -13.61
C ALA A 140 7.96 6.79 -14.66
N VAL A 141 8.54 7.68 -15.49
CA VAL A 141 9.57 7.32 -16.48
C VAL A 141 10.81 6.75 -15.80
N LEU A 142 11.24 7.28 -14.65
CA LEU A 142 12.35 6.67 -13.93
C LEU A 142 11.97 5.31 -13.34
N LYS A 143 10.80 5.18 -12.73
CA LYS A 143 10.33 3.95 -12.07
C LYS A 143 10.14 2.79 -13.06
N TYR A 144 9.56 3.09 -14.22
CA TYR A 144 9.20 2.11 -15.25
C TYR A 144 10.03 2.22 -16.52
N GLY A 145 11.06 3.09 -16.55
CA GLY A 145 11.92 3.27 -17.71
C GLY A 145 12.58 1.98 -18.16
N GLY A 146 12.65 1.79 -19.48
CA GLY A 146 13.09 0.53 -20.11
C GLY A 146 11.97 -0.49 -20.31
N ILE A 147 10.73 -0.14 -19.97
CA ILE A 147 9.54 -0.96 -20.18
C ILE A 147 8.75 -0.40 -21.39
N PRO A 148 8.64 -1.15 -22.50
CA PRO A 148 7.93 -0.70 -23.71
C PRO A 148 6.47 -0.29 -23.44
N ALA A 149 5.80 -1.00 -22.53
CA ALA A 149 4.42 -0.76 -22.15
C ALA A 149 4.19 0.49 -21.27
N PHE A 150 5.21 1.31 -21.00
CA PHE A 150 5.05 2.55 -20.22
C PHE A 150 5.38 3.82 -21.01
N ASP A 151 5.51 3.72 -22.35
CA ASP A 151 5.47 4.89 -23.22
C ASP A 151 4.07 5.53 -23.16
N SER A 152 4.00 6.86 -23.09
CA SER A 152 2.79 7.61 -22.71
C SER A 152 1.56 7.32 -23.58
N ASP A 153 1.77 6.76 -24.77
CA ASP A 153 0.74 6.49 -25.76
C ASP A 153 0.27 5.01 -25.81
N ASN A 154 1.02 4.06 -25.23
CA ASN A 154 0.78 2.60 -25.36
C ASN A 154 0.56 1.86 -24.02
N LEU A 155 0.24 2.58 -22.96
CA LEU A 155 0.26 2.10 -21.57
C LEU A 155 -0.70 0.96 -21.17
N LEU A 156 -1.51 0.41 -22.07
CA LEU A 156 -2.87 0.01 -21.69
C LEU A 156 -3.41 -1.35 -22.16
N ASP A 157 -2.62 -2.18 -22.83
CA ASP A 157 -3.08 -3.52 -23.23
C ASP A 157 -2.20 -4.64 -22.63
N LEU A 158 -1.70 -4.45 -21.38
CA LEU A 158 -0.99 -5.53 -20.68
C LEU A 158 -1.96 -6.64 -20.27
N ASP A 159 -1.80 -7.83 -20.84
CA ASP A 159 -2.45 -9.02 -20.28
C ASP A 159 -1.76 -9.52 -19.00
N SER A 160 -2.33 -10.55 -18.37
CA SER A 160 -1.73 -11.14 -17.16
C SER A 160 -0.33 -11.69 -17.40
N ALA A 161 -0.06 -12.33 -18.53
CA ALA A 161 1.25 -12.91 -18.82
C ALA A 161 2.31 -11.81 -19.03
N GLU A 162 1.98 -10.75 -19.76
CA GLU A 162 2.86 -9.60 -19.99
C GLU A 162 3.15 -8.85 -18.68
N LEU A 163 2.13 -8.62 -17.84
CA LEU A 163 2.30 -8.02 -16.52
C LEU A 163 3.25 -8.85 -15.64
N LEU A 164 3.13 -10.18 -15.68
CA LEU A 164 3.97 -11.09 -14.92
C LEU A 164 5.41 -11.11 -15.43
N ALA A 165 5.59 -11.29 -16.74
CA ALA A 165 6.91 -11.27 -17.38
C ALA A 165 7.64 -9.95 -17.06
N LEU A 166 6.89 -8.85 -17.07
CA LEU A 166 7.41 -7.55 -16.74
C LEU A 166 7.84 -7.44 -15.26
N ALA A 167 7.01 -7.92 -14.35
CA ALA A 167 7.31 -7.93 -12.92
C ALA A 167 8.55 -8.78 -12.61
N GLU A 168 8.65 -9.96 -13.20
CA GLU A 168 9.76 -10.89 -13.00
C GLU A 168 11.08 -10.36 -13.56
N LYS A 169 11.03 -9.63 -14.70
CA LYS A 169 12.20 -9.00 -15.31
C LYS A 169 12.77 -7.86 -14.47
N HIS A 170 11.93 -7.14 -13.72
CA HIS A 170 12.31 -5.91 -13.02
C HIS A 170 12.25 -6.01 -11.49
N VAL A 171 12.11 -7.23 -10.97
CA VAL A 171 11.94 -7.51 -9.54
C VAL A 171 13.08 -6.98 -8.67
N GLU A 172 14.32 -6.97 -9.17
CA GLU A 172 15.50 -6.50 -8.44
C GLU A 172 15.51 -4.99 -8.18
N ARG A 173 14.66 -4.23 -8.88
CA ARG A 173 14.50 -2.79 -8.65
C ARG A 173 13.69 -2.51 -7.38
N LEU A 174 12.90 -3.48 -6.91
CA LEU A 174 12.10 -3.34 -5.71
C LEU A 174 12.92 -3.67 -4.46
N LEU A 175 12.93 -2.73 -3.52
CA LEU A 175 13.58 -2.85 -2.22
C LEU A 175 12.54 -3.07 -1.12
N LEU A 176 12.53 -4.28 -0.56
CA LEU A 176 11.75 -4.61 0.65
C LEU A 176 12.66 -4.67 1.89
N PRO A 177 12.24 -4.17 3.06
CA PRO A 177 13.03 -4.25 4.29
C PRO A 177 13.38 -5.70 4.64
N GLN A 178 14.64 -5.98 4.98
CA GLN A 178 15.09 -7.34 5.26
C GLN A 178 14.33 -7.95 6.45
N ALA A 179 14.15 -7.18 7.53
CA ALA A 179 13.38 -7.61 8.69
C ALA A 179 11.93 -8.00 8.36
N LEU A 180 11.31 -7.36 7.35
CA LEU A 180 9.98 -7.75 6.89
C LEU A 180 10.03 -9.13 6.21
N LEU A 181 10.98 -9.30 5.29
CA LEU A 181 11.15 -10.56 4.56
C LEU A 181 11.50 -11.71 5.50
N ASP A 182 12.38 -11.49 6.48
CA ASP A 182 12.82 -12.50 7.45
C ASP A 182 11.65 -12.95 8.31
N ASN A 183 10.84 -11.99 8.78
CA ASN A 183 9.66 -12.29 9.57
C ASN A 183 8.65 -13.11 8.77
N LEU A 184 8.34 -12.69 7.54
CA LEU A 184 7.39 -13.42 6.69
C LEU A 184 7.87 -14.84 6.36
N TYR A 185 9.15 -15.02 6.03
CA TYR A 185 9.68 -16.34 5.68
C TYR A 185 9.78 -17.29 6.85
N ARG A 186 10.13 -16.81 8.04
CA ARG A 186 10.08 -17.63 9.26
C ARG A 186 8.70 -18.25 9.48
N HIS A 187 7.64 -17.55 9.09
CA HIS A 187 6.25 -18.01 9.22
C HIS A 187 5.69 -18.67 7.96
N SER A 188 6.45 -18.75 6.86
CA SER A 188 5.94 -19.31 5.61
C SER A 188 5.68 -20.81 5.76
N ARG A 189 4.61 -21.29 5.12
CA ARG A 189 4.33 -22.72 4.95
C ARG A 189 5.01 -23.30 3.71
N CYS A 190 5.63 -22.46 2.88
CA CYS A 190 6.37 -22.85 1.69
C CYS A 190 7.87 -23.00 1.99
N GLN A 191 8.24 -23.72 3.05
CA GLN A 191 9.63 -23.89 3.50
C GLN A 191 10.45 -24.77 2.54
N GLU A 192 9.80 -25.47 1.62
CA GLU A 192 10.42 -26.20 0.52
C GLU A 192 11.08 -25.29 -0.52
N LEU A 193 10.63 -24.03 -0.63
CA LEU A 193 11.25 -23.05 -1.51
C LEU A 193 12.53 -22.52 -0.89
N GLN A 194 13.59 -22.43 -1.70
CA GLN A 194 14.79 -21.71 -1.29
C GLN A 194 14.45 -20.26 -0.97
N ARG A 195 15.09 -19.71 0.06
CA ARG A 195 14.86 -18.35 0.54
C ARG A 195 14.91 -17.30 -0.57
N ALA A 196 15.88 -17.41 -1.48
CA ALA A 196 16.05 -16.49 -2.60
C ALA A 196 14.86 -16.53 -3.57
N ASP A 197 14.39 -17.73 -3.94
CA ASP A 197 13.24 -17.91 -4.83
C ASP A 197 11.95 -17.42 -4.18
N TRP A 198 11.76 -17.75 -2.89
CA TRP A 198 10.64 -17.23 -2.10
C TRP A 198 10.63 -15.70 -2.09
N GLU A 199 11.78 -15.06 -1.83
CA GLU A 199 11.90 -13.61 -1.80
C GLU A 199 11.61 -12.99 -3.17
N ARG A 200 12.11 -13.60 -4.24
CA ARG A 200 11.82 -13.19 -5.61
C ARG A 200 10.31 -13.23 -5.90
N HIS A 201 9.61 -14.27 -5.47
CA HIS A 201 8.15 -14.36 -5.62
C HIS A 201 7.40 -13.27 -4.83
N VAL A 202 7.79 -13.00 -3.58
CA VAL A 202 7.19 -11.91 -2.78
C VAL A 202 7.44 -10.56 -3.44
N LYS A 203 8.68 -10.27 -3.86
CA LYS A 203 8.99 -9.02 -4.57
C LYS A 203 8.18 -8.89 -5.86
N THR A 204 8.01 -9.97 -6.61
CA THR A 204 7.18 -10.00 -7.82
C THR A 204 5.73 -9.63 -7.51
N ALA A 205 5.14 -10.18 -6.44
CA ALA A 205 3.79 -9.84 -5.99
C ALA A 205 3.64 -8.35 -5.63
N TYR A 206 4.59 -7.77 -4.88
CA TYR A 206 4.62 -6.33 -4.61
C TYR A 206 4.73 -5.49 -5.87
N TRP A 207 5.50 -5.96 -6.85
CA TRP A 207 5.70 -5.26 -8.12
C TRP A 207 4.40 -5.16 -8.92
N ILE A 208 3.67 -6.27 -9.03
CA ILE A 208 2.34 -6.36 -9.63
C ILE A 208 1.35 -5.43 -8.91
N ASP A 209 1.32 -5.46 -7.57
CA ASP A 209 0.41 -4.60 -6.80
C ASP A 209 0.75 -3.10 -6.96
N HIS A 210 2.04 -2.75 -7.12
CA HIS A 210 2.45 -1.38 -7.43
C HIS A 210 2.01 -0.94 -8.82
N ILE A 211 2.25 -1.76 -9.86
CA ILE A 211 1.82 -1.43 -11.22
C ILE A 211 0.31 -1.24 -11.27
N THR A 212 -0.45 -2.18 -10.71
CA THR A 212 -1.91 -2.14 -10.82
C THR A 212 -2.49 -0.94 -10.08
N ASP A 213 -1.96 -0.59 -8.90
CA ASP A 213 -2.36 0.64 -8.20
C ASP A 213 -1.95 1.92 -8.96
N ASP A 214 -0.78 1.95 -9.58
CA ASP A 214 -0.32 3.10 -10.35
C ASP A 214 -1.10 3.26 -11.67
N LEU A 215 -1.35 2.19 -12.43
CA LEU A 215 -2.24 2.19 -13.60
C LEU A 215 -3.63 2.72 -13.24
N GLN A 216 -4.21 2.20 -12.14
CA GLN A 216 -5.55 2.56 -11.72
C GLN A 216 -5.68 4.01 -11.25
N ARG A 217 -4.67 4.55 -10.57
CA ARG A 217 -4.76 5.87 -9.88
C ARG A 217 -4.03 7.00 -10.58
N PHE A 218 -2.94 6.69 -11.27
CA PHE A 218 -2.09 7.67 -11.92
C PHE A 218 -2.44 7.81 -13.41
N PHE A 219 -2.44 6.70 -14.15
CA PHE A 219 -2.59 6.72 -15.61
C PHE A 219 -4.04 6.81 -16.10
N ARG A 220 -5.03 6.55 -15.25
CA ARG A 220 -6.46 6.59 -15.63
C ARG A 220 -6.95 7.97 -16.12
N LYS A 221 -6.27 9.07 -15.79
CA LYS A 221 -6.61 10.41 -16.29
C LYS A 221 -6.06 10.63 -17.71
N GLY A 222 -6.79 10.14 -18.72
CA GLY A 222 -6.49 10.41 -20.14
C GLY A 222 -6.44 9.17 -21.05
N ALA A 223 -6.46 7.98 -20.46
CA ALA A 223 -6.52 6.72 -21.18
C ALA A 223 -7.80 6.60 -22.04
N LYS A 224 -7.64 6.39 -23.36
CA LYS A 224 -8.76 6.12 -24.31
C LYS A 224 -9.49 4.81 -23.99
N ARG A 225 -8.83 3.88 -23.31
CA ARG A 225 -9.37 2.60 -22.85
C ARG A 225 -9.41 2.58 -21.33
N ASN A 226 -10.54 2.17 -20.76
CA ASN A 226 -10.59 1.79 -19.36
C ASN A 226 -9.86 0.46 -19.22
N TYR A 227 -8.51 0.46 -19.14
CA TYR A 227 -7.83 -0.70 -18.60
C TYR A 227 -8.40 -0.95 -17.21
N THR A 228 -9.08 -2.07 -17.02
CA THR A 228 -9.57 -2.43 -15.71
C THR A 228 -8.72 -3.57 -15.20
N CYS A 229 -8.24 -3.45 -13.96
CA CYS A 229 -7.61 -4.58 -13.27
C CYS A 229 -8.53 -5.83 -13.19
N VAL A 230 -9.79 -5.72 -13.64
CA VAL A 230 -10.74 -6.82 -13.75
C VAL A 230 -10.43 -7.77 -14.89
N ASP A 231 -9.80 -7.28 -15.96
CA ASP A 231 -9.49 -8.05 -17.15
C ASP A 231 -8.36 -9.06 -16.89
N LEU A 232 -7.53 -8.77 -15.87
CA LEU A 232 -6.51 -9.67 -15.35
C LEU A 232 -7.09 -10.85 -14.55
N ILE A 233 -8.37 -10.79 -14.16
CA ILE A 233 -9.00 -11.77 -13.27
C ILE A 233 -9.77 -12.79 -14.10
N GLU A 234 -9.51 -14.06 -13.84
CA GLU A 234 -10.09 -15.18 -14.58
C GLU A 234 -11.62 -15.23 -14.47
N VAL A 235 -12.30 -15.30 -15.62
CA VAL A 235 -13.77 -15.18 -15.71
C VAL A 235 -14.51 -16.32 -15.02
N GLU A 236 -14.07 -17.56 -15.19
CA GLU A 236 -14.75 -18.73 -14.61
C GLU A 236 -14.67 -18.71 -13.07
N ALA A 237 -13.49 -18.42 -12.53
CA ALA A 237 -13.27 -18.25 -11.10
C ALA A 237 -14.14 -17.14 -10.48
N LYS A 238 -14.51 -16.10 -11.26
CA LYS A 238 -15.47 -15.07 -10.80
C LYS A 238 -16.83 -15.66 -10.48
N ARG A 239 -17.36 -16.54 -11.33
CA ARG A 239 -18.70 -17.11 -11.17
C ARG A 239 -18.76 -17.98 -9.91
N ASP A 240 -17.79 -18.86 -9.74
CA ASP A 240 -17.74 -19.79 -8.61
C ASP A 240 -17.59 -19.06 -7.27
N ALA A 241 -16.73 -18.04 -7.23
CA ALA A 241 -16.56 -17.23 -6.04
C ALA A 241 -17.86 -16.51 -5.64
N LEU A 242 -18.58 -15.91 -6.61
CA LEU A 242 -19.82 -15.18 -6.34
C LEU A 242 -20.98 -16.09 -5.92
N GLY A 243 -20.99 -17.36 -6.36
CA GLY A 243 -21.97 -18.35 -5.96
C GLY A 243 -21.98 -18.68 -4.46
N GLN A 244 -20.93 -18.30 -3.73
CA GLN A 244 -20.83 -18.52 -2.28
C GLN A 244 -21.59 -17.47 -1.44
N ILE A 245 -22.08 -16.41 -2.07
CA ILE A 245 -22.81 -15.35 -1.37
C ILE A 245 -24.32 -15.64 -1.44
N ASP A 246 -24.94 -15.79 -0.27
CA ASP A 246 -26.40 -15.85 -0.16
C ASP A 246 -27.02 -14.47 -0.44
N ALA A 247 -27.58 -14.32 -1.63
CA ALA A 247 -28.20 -13.09 -2.13
C ALA A 247 -29.52 -12.72 -1.40
N SER A 248 -30.07 -13.60 -0.56
CA SER A 248 -31.29 -13.31 0.22
C SER A 248 -31.05 -12.38 1.41
N LYS A 249 -29.78 -12.13 1.77
CA LYS A 249 -29.37 -11.28 2.88
C LYS A 249 -28.35 -10.24 2.43
N GLY A 250 -28.22 -9.17 3.21
CA GLY A 250 -27.06 -8.28 3.07
C GLY A 250 -25.76 -9.06 3.31
N THR A 251 -24.66 -8.60 2.74
CA THR A 251 -23.36 -9.25 2.92
C THR A 251 -22.28 -8.22 3.21
N VAL A 252 -21.51 -8.46 4.26
CA VAL A 252 -20.28 -7.74 4.58
C VAL A 252 -19.09 -8.51 4.04
N LEU A 253 -18.51 -8.03 2.95
CA LEU A 253 -17.24 -8.49 2.42
C LEU A 253 -16.08 -7.77 3.10
N MET A 254 -15.18 -8.55 3.68
CA MET A 254 -13.99 -8.06 4.38
C MET A 254 -12.74 -8.38 3.59
N SER A 255 -11.88 -7.39 3.44
CA SER A 255 -10.52 -7.51 2.91
C SER A 255 -9.55 -6.88 3.91
N PHE A 256 -8.27 -6.82 3.57
CA PHE A 256 -7.27 -6.03 4.28
C PHE A 256 -6.45 -5.18 3.31
N HIS A 257 -5.60 -4.30 3.83
CA HIS A 257 -4.65 -3.50 3.04
C HIS A 257 -3.40 -4.31 2.67
N GLY A 258 -3.59 -5.39 1.93
CA GLY A 258 -2.56 -6.27 1.37
C GLY A 258 -3.13 -7.14 0.25
N ALA A 259 -2.39 -8.20 -0.10
CA ALA A 259 -2.57 -8.95 -1.35
C ALA A 259 -2.66 -7.99 -2.55
N PHE A 260 -3.59 -8.21 -3.48
CA PHE A 260 -3.82 -7.35 -4.65
C PHE A 260 -5.03 -6.44 -4.44
N LEU A 261 -5.04 -5.60 -3.39
CA LEU A 261 -6.22 -4.80 -3.00
C LEU A 261 -6.81 -3.96 -4.14
N THR A 262 -5.98 -3.44 -5.04
CA THR A 262 -6.47 -2.68 -6.21
C THR A 262 -7.28 -3.56 -7.15
N MET A 263 -6.79 -4.76 -7.45
CA MET A 263 -7.54 -5.75 -8.23
C MET A 263 -8.80 -6.20 -7.49
N THR A 264 -8.71 -6.47 -6.19
CA THR A 264 -9.86 -6.81 -5.32
C THR A 264 -10.98 -5.77 -5.44
N ARG A 265 -10.63 -4.47 -5.40
CA ARG A 265 -11.60 -3.37 -5.55
C ARG A 265 -12.14 -3.24 -6.97
N ALA A 266 -11.31 -3.46 -8.00
CA ALA A 266 -11.76 -3.46 -9.38
C ALA A 266 -12.75 -4.60 -9.64
N PHE A 267 -12.45 -5.80 -9.15
CA PHE A 267 -13.37 -6.94 -9.21
C PHE A 267 -14.68 -6.63 -8.49
N TYR A 268 -14.61 -6.02 -7.32
CA TYR A 268 -15.81 -5.70 -6.55
C TYR A 268 -16.72 -4.75 -7.32
N ALA A 269 -16.14 -3.69 -7.90
CA ALA A 269 -16.89 -2.69 -8.64
C ALA A 269 -17.56 -3.28 -9.90
N ALA A 270 -16.95 -4.29 -10.53
CA ALA A 270 -17.54 -4.98 -11.67
C ALA A 270 -18.59 -6.04 -11.28
N ALA A 271 -18.36 -6.75 -10.17
CA ALA A 271 -19.24 -7.84 -9.72
C ALA A 271 -20.49 -7.34 -8.99
N PHE A 272 -20.42 -6.19 -8.33
CA PHE A 272 -21.50 -5.67 -7.50
C PHE A 272 -21.88 -4.24 -7.91
N GLU A 273 -22.66 -4.11 -8.99
CA GLU A 273 -23.10 -2.81 -9.53
C GLU A 273 -23.75 -1.90 -8.46
N LYS A 274 -24.54 -2.50 -7.55
CA LYS A 274 -25.21 -1.80 -6.43
C LYS A 274 -24.46 -1.93 -5.10
N GLY A 275 -23.25 -2.47 -5.13
CA GLY A 275 -22.39 -2.63 -3.98
C GLY A 275 -21.88 -1.28 -3.45
N LEU A 276 -21.57 -1.23 -2.16
CA LEU A 276 -21.00 -0.05 -1.50
C LEU A 276 -19.62 -0.35 -0.92
N ILE A 277 -18.64 0.50 -1.22
CA ILE A 277 -17.29 0.43 -0.64
C ILE A 277 -17.18 1.42 0.52
N VAL A 278 -16.88 0.93 1.73
CA VAL A 278 -16.52 1.77 2.87
C VAL A 278 -15.04 2.15 2.76
N GLN A 279 -14.75 3.45 2.78
CA GLN A 279 -13.39 3.97 2.62
C GLN A 279 -13.16 5.19 3.50
N LYS A 280 -11.88 5.54 3.70
CA LYS A 280 -11.48 6.70 4.51
C LYS A 280 -12.12 8.01 4.01
N ASN A 281 -11.98 8.32 2.73
CA ASN A 281 -12.35 9.63 2.20
C ASN A 281 -13.83 9.72 1.84
N SER A 282 -14.43 10.87 2.16
CA SER A 282 -15.82 11.31 1.93
C SER A 282 -16.04 11.92 0.55
N SER A 283 -15.33 11.44 -0.47
CA SER A 283 -15.63 11.86 -1.83
C SER A 283 -17.06 11.44 -2.18
N VAL A 284 -17.90 12.39 -2.64
CA VAL A 284 -19.25 12.15 -3.16
C VAL A 284 -19.15 11.38 -4.48
N ILE A 285 -18.76 10.11 -4.38
CA ILE A 285 -18.64 9.17 -5.49
C ILE A 285 -19.72 8.13 -5.27
N PRO A 286 -20.65 7.94 -6.23
CA PRO A 286 -21.63 6.87 -6.17
C PRO A 286 -20.99 5.52 -5.84
N GLY A 287 -21.67 4.70 -5.03
CA GLY A 287 -21.13 3.40 -4.61
C GLY A 287 -20.09 3.45 -3.50
N ARG A 288 -19.88 4.60 -2.83
CA ARG A 288 -18.88 4.73 -1.76
C ARG A 288 -19.45 5.40 -0.51
N ILE A 289 -19.02 4.91 0.65
CA ILE A 289 -19.31 5.48 1.96
C ILE A 289 -18.00 5.96 2.58
N GLY A 290 -17.88 7.28 2.81
CA GLY A 290 -16.70 7.88 3.45
C GLY A 290 -16.85 7.98 4.96
N VAL A 291 -15.81 7.60 5.71
CA VAL A 291 -15.88 7.55 7.19
C VAL A 291 -15.17 8.71 7.91
N ARG A 292 -14.31 9.49 7.23
CA ARG A 292 -13.43 10.48 7.87
C ARG A 292 -14.17 11.58 8.62
N ASP A 293 -15.19 12.17 8.02
CA ASP A 293 -15.80 13.40 8.55
C ASP A 293 -17.03 13.10 9.42
N ASN A 294 -17.70 11.97 9.19
CA ASN A 294 -18.88 11.56 9.96
C ASN A 294 -19.02 10.02 9.98
N HIS A 295 -18.24 9.36 10.83
CA HIS A 295 -18.25 7.90 10.96
C HIS A 295 -19.61 7.36 11.43
N ARG A 296 -20.41 8.13 12.17
CA ARG A 296 -21.76 7.71 12.61
C ARG A 296 -22.74 7.66 11.45
N ALA A 297 -22.78 8.69 10.61
CA ALA A 297 -23.61 8.70 9.40
C ALA A 297 -23.17 7.59 8.43
N ALA A 298 -21.85 7.38 8.28
CA ALA A 298 -21.32 6.29 7.48
C ALA A 298 -21.76 4.91 7.99
N LEU A 299 -21.73 4.69 9.30
CA LEU A 299 -22.18 3.44 9.92
C LEU A 299 -23.67 3.22 9.69
N PHE A 300 -24.49 4.26 9.88
CA PHE A 300 -25.93 4.18 9.63
C PHE A 300 -26.26 3.88 8.16
N ALA A 301 -25.57 4.54 7.21
CA ALA A 301 -25.73 4.29 5.78
C ALA A 301 -25.35 2.85 5.40
N ALA A 302 -24.24 2.33 5.95
CA ALA A 302 -23.82 0.95 5.74
C ALA A 302 -24.84 -0.04 6.31
N PHE A 303 -25.36 0.21 7.52
CA PHE A 303 -26.38 -0.62 8.13
C PHE A 303 -27.67 -0.68 7.30
N ARG A 304 -28.17 0.47 6.82
CA ARG A 304 -29.34 0.55 5.94
C ARG A 304 -29.14 -0.23 4.64
N ALA A 305 -27.97 -0.10 4.02
CA ALA A 305 -27.65 -0.84 2.81
C ALA A 305 -27.69 -2.37 3.02
N LEU A 306 -27.20 -2.85 4.16
CA LEU A 306 -27.25 -4.28 4.50
C LEU A 306 -28.69 -4.77 4.75
N GLN A 307 -29.55 -3.95 5.36
CA GLN A 307 -30.99 -4.25 5.50
C GLN A 307 -31.69 -4.34 4.14
N GLU A 308 -31.25 -3.54 3.16
CA GLU A 308 -31.69 -3.59 1.76
C GLU A 308 -31.05 -4.72 0.95
N ARG A 309 -30.39 -5.68 1.63
CA ARG A 309 -29.73 -6.85 1.02
C ARG A 309 -28.60 -6.50 0.06
N LYS A 310 -27.96 -5.33 0.23
CA LYS A 310 -26.78 -4.93 -0.57
C LYS A 310 -25.52 -5.61 -0.04
N VAL A 311 -24.50 -5.65 -0.89
CA VAL A 311 -23.16 -6.11 -0.55
C VAL A 311 -22.30 -4.90 -0.18
N LEU A 312 -21.60 -4.97 0.93
CA LEU A 312 -20.72 -3.92 1.44
C LEU A 312 -19.27 -4.43 1.46
N LEU A 313 -18.34 -3.73 0.82
CA LEU A 313 -16.91 -4.01 0.95
C LEU A 313 -16.28 -3.10 2.00
N LEU A 314 -15.57 -3.68 2.97
CA LEU A 314 -14.72 -2.92 3.88
C LEU A 314 -13.38 -3.61 4.16
N THR A 315 -12.46 -2.82 4.70
CA THR A 315 -11.15 -3.29 5.18
C THR A 315 -11.04 -3.01 6.68
N PRO A 316 -11.30 -4.00 7.56
CA PRO A 316 -11.37 -3.79 9.02
C PRO A 316 -10.05 -3.31 9.64
N ASP A 317 -8.92 -3.61 8.98
CA ASP A 317 -7.61 -3.09 9.33
C ASP A 317 -7.42 -1.59 9.01
N GLY A 318 -8.46 -0.91 8.50
CA GLY A 318 -8.55 0.54 8.46
C GLY A 318 -8.67 1.12 9.86
N GLY A 319 -7.81 2.08 10.21
CA GLY A 319 -7.79 2.70 11.54
C GLY A 319 -8.78 3.86 11.70
N GLN A 320 -10.04 3.70 11.26
CA GLN A 320 -11.06 4.77 11.35
C GLN A 320 -12.20 4.35 12.29
N GLY A 321 -12.85 5.34 12.92
CA GLY A 321 -13.92 5.15 13.92
C GLY A 321 -13.47 5.36 15.37
N GLU A 322 -14.44 5.52 16.27
CA GLU A 322 -14.20 5.73 17.71
C GLU A 322 -13.76 4.45 18.43
N LYS A 323 -14.37 3.31 18.07
CA LYS A 323 -14.11 2.01 18.68
C LYS A 323 -13.08 1.22 17.88
N SER A 324 -12.16 0.57 18.58
CA SER A 324 -11.13 -0.27 17.99
C SER A 324 -10.84 -1.49 18.85
N SER A 325 -10.38 -2.56 18.22
CA SER A 325 -9.83 -3.74 18.87
C SER A 325 -8.40 -3.98 18.37
N THR A 326 -7.79 -5.08 18.80
CA THR A 326 -6.48 -5.53 18.37
C THR A 326 -6.60 -6.90 17.71
N LEU A 327 -6.07 -7.03 16.49
CA LEU A 327 -5.77 -8.33 15.90
C LEU A 327 -4.33 -8.70 16.22
N ASN A 328 -4.07 -9.96 16.53
CA ASN A 328 -2.73 -10.49 16.55
C ASN A 328 -2.52 -11.27 15.25
N VAL A 329 -1.54 -10.88 14.44
CA VAL A 329 -1.21 -11.53 13.16
C VAL A 329 0.28 -11.78 13.14
N LEU A 330 0.69 -13.05 13.07
CA LEU A 330 2.10 -13.47 13.16
C LEU A 330 2.82 -12.89 14.38
N GLY A 331 2.13 -12.88 15.53
CA GLY A 331 2.64 -12.32 16.78
C GLY A 331 2.71 -10.79 16.83
N VAL A 332 2.23 -10.08 15.80
CA VAL A 332 2.21 -8.61 15.75
C VAL A 332 0.82 -8.09 16.10
N PRO A 333 0.68 -7.30 17.19
CA PRO A 333 -0.59 -6.66 17.52
C PRO A 333 -0.84 -5.47 16.58
N VAL A 334 -1.98 -5.50 15.90
CA VAL A 334 -2.42 -4.46 14.97
C VAL A 334 -3.80 -3.95 15.37
N ARG A 335 -3.89 -2.64 15.62
CA ARG A 335 -5.16 -1.97 15.91
C ARG A 335 -6.08 -2.01 14.69
N VAL A 336 -7.33 -2.43 14.88
CA VAL A 336 -8.37 -2.53 13.84
C VAL A 336 -9.68 -1.87 14.27
N GLY A 337 -10.51 -1.48 13.32
CA GLY A 337 -11.87 -1.02 13.58
C GLY A 337 -12.83 -2.18 13.81
N VAL A 338 -13.81 -2.00 14.70
CA VAL A 338 -14.83 -3.02 15.02
C VAL A 338 -16.12 -2.86 14.20
N GLY A 339 -16.15 -1.93 13.24
CA GLY A 339 -17.34 -1.62 12.44
C GLY A 339 -17.87 -2.81 11.64
N ALA A 340 -17.00 -3.71 11.17
CA ALA A 340 -17.39 -4.95 10.48
C ALA A 340 -18.27 -5.82 11.39
N ALA A 341 -17.81 -6.05 12.62
CA ALA A 341 -18.49 -6.88 13.61
C ALA A 341 -19.83 -6.25 14.00
N PHE A 342 -19.84 -4.95 14.28
CA PHE A 342 -21.07 -4.23 14.61
C PHE A 342 -22.11 -4.35 13.51
N LEU A 343 -21.72 -4.05 12.26
CA LEU A 343 -22.65 -4.12 11.12
C LEU A 343 -23.21 -5.52 10.94
N ALA A 344 -22.36 -6.55 10.97
CA ALA A 344 -22.79 -7.93 10.78
C ALA A 344 -23.71 -8.43 11.90
N TYR A 345 -23.38 -8.11 13.16
CA TYR A 345 -24.14 -8.51 14.34
C TYR A 345 -25.53 -7.87 14.38
N GLU A 346 -25.60 -6.56 14.16
CA GLU A 346 -26.85 -5.78 14.23
C GLU A 346 -27.73 -6.01 13.01
N ALA A 347 -27.16 -6.07 11.80
CA ALA A 347 -27.92 -6.26 10.57
C ALA A 347 -28.30 -7.73 10.32
N LYS A 348 -27.77 -8.67 11.12
CA LYS A 348 -27.94 -10.13 10.94
C LYS A 348 -27.63 -10.57 9.52
N CYS A 349 -26.58 -9.99 8.95
CA CYS A 349 -26.20 -10.18 7.56
C CYS A 349 -25.11 -11.25 7.43
N ASN A 350 -24.82 -11.68 6.20
CA ASN A 350 -23.70 -12.58 5.94
C ASN A 350 -22.37 -11.85 6.14
N THR A 351 -21.33 -12.59 6.48
CA THR A 351 -19.95 -12.11 6.40
C THR A 351 -19.14 -13.02 5.49
N ALA A 352 -18.17 -12.46 4.79
CA ALA A 352 -17.22 -13.24 4.00
C ALA A 352 -15.88 -12.51 3.91
N TRP A 353 -14.81 -13.28 3.85
CA TRP A 353 -13.52 -12.80 3.39
C TRP A 353 -13.52 -12.68 1.87
N TYR A 354 -12.91 -11.63 1.35
CA TYR A 354 -12.90 -11.29 -0.06
C TYR A 354 -11.55 -10.71 -0.45
N THR A 355 -10.83 -11.40 -1.33
CA THR A 355 -9.54 -10.95 -1.87
C THR A 355 -9.33 -11.46 -3.29
N VAL A 356 -8.31 -10.96 -3.98
CA VAL A 356 -7.73 -11.59 -5.15
C VAL A 356 -6.40 -12.22 -4.76
N ALA A 357 -6.13 -13.41 -5.28
CA ALA A 357 -4.87 -14.14 -5.12
C ALA A 357 -4.30 -14.50 -6.49
N ARG A 358 -2.99 -14.74 -6.56
CA ARG A 358 -2.33 -15.26 -7.75
C ARG A 358 -2.26 -16.79 -7.67
N GLN A 359 -2.69 -17.46 -8.73
CA GLN A 359 -2.55 -18.90 -8.91
C GLN A 359 -1.84 -19.15 -10.25
N GLY A 360 -0.54 -19.48 -10.18
CA GLY A 360 0.28 -19.61 -11.39
C GLY A 360 0.42 -18.28 -12.13
N ASP A 361 -0.08 -18.25 -13.37
CA ASP A 361 -0.10 -17.09 -14.26
C ASP A 361 -1.41 -16.30 -14.22
N ARG A 362 -2.37 -16.71 -13.36
CA ARG A 362 -3.71 -16.11 -13.28
C ARG A 362 -3.96 -15.42 -11.95
N PHE A 363 -4.90 -14.47 -11.98
CA PHE A 363 -5.47 -13.87 -10.77
C PHE A 363 -6.88 -14.38 -10.58
N VAL A 364 -7.16 -14.89 -9.38
CA VAL A 364 -8.45 -15.49 -9.03
C VAL A 364 -9.06 -14.77 -7.84
N PRO A 365 -10.39 -14.53 -7.84
CA PRO A 365 -11.06 -14.04 -6.67
C PRO A 365 -11.25 -15.17 -5.66
N ILE A 366 -10.97 -14.86 -4.39
CA ILE A 366 -11.16 -15.76 -3.27
C ILE A 366 -12.25 -15.18 -2.38
N ILE A 367 -13.34 -15.94 -2.25
CA ILE A 367 -14.41 -15.69 -1.30
C ILE A 367 -14.42 -16.85 -0.31
N VAL A 368 -14.47 -16.53 0.98
CA VAL A 368 -14.58 -17.52 2.06
C VAL A 368 -15.68 -17.07 3.01
N PRO A 369 -16.76 -17.84 3.22
CA PRO A 369 -17.80 -17.52 4.18
C PRO A 369 -17.21 -17.31 5.58
N GLY A 370 -17.63 -16.23 6.23
CA GLY A 370 -17.26 -15.90 7.59
C GLY A 370 -18.34 -16.30 8.59
N PRO A 371 -18.12 -16.06 9.89
CA PRO A 371 -19.11 -16.38 10.91
C PRO A 371 -20.36 -15.52 10.75
N SER A 372 -21.51 -16.15 10.98
CA SER A 372 -22.80 -15.47 11.16
C SER A 372 -23.17 -15.50 12.64
N ARG A 373 -23.96 -14.52 13.06
CA ARG A 373 -24.45 -14.43 14.44
C ARG A 373 -25.30 -15.66 14.77
N THR A 374 -25.04 -16.31 15.91
CA THR A 374 -25.87 -17.41 16.42
C THR A 374 -26.94 -16.92 17.39
N ALA A 375 -27.99 -17.72 17.60
CA ALA A 375 -29.04 -17.38 18.57
C ALA A 375 -28.45 -17.28 19.98
N GLY A 376 -28.80 -16.22 20.72
CA GLY A 376 -28.30 -15.98 22.08
C GLY A 376 -26.86 -15.44 22.18
N GLU A 377 -26.10 -15.39 21.08
CA GLU A 377 -24.74 -14.86 21.07
C GLU A 377 -24.74 -13.36 21.40
N THR A 378 -23.83 -12.96 22.29
CA THR A 378 -23.58 -11.56 22.63
C THR A 378 -22.72 -10.88 21.55
N TYR A 379 -22.70 -9.55 21.54
CA TYR A 379 -21.87 -8.80 20.60
C TYR A 379 -20.37 -9.08 20.78
N ASP A 380 -19.89 -9.19 22.02
CA ASP A 380 -18.46 -9.38 22.30
C ASP A 380 -17.95 -10.76 21.88
N GLU A 381 -18.77 -11.81 22.05
CA GLU A 381 -18.48 -13.16 21.55
C GLU A 381 -18.40 -13.18 20.02
N PHE A 382 -19.39 -12.60 19.35
CA PHE A 382 -19.41 -12.49 17.89
C PHE A 382 -18.23 -11.67 17.36
N GLN A 383 -17.95 -10.53 17.97
CA GLN A 383 -16.81 -9.68 17.61
C GLN A 383 -15.51 -10.45 17.71
N THR A 384 -15.31 -11.22 18.80
CA THR A 384 -14.11 -12.04 18.99
C THR A 384 -13.97 -13.08 17.88
N ARG A 385 -15.04 -13.85 17.60
CA ARG A 385 -15.08 -14.86 16.52
C ARG A 385 -14.78 -14.26 15.15
N LEU A 386 -15.41 -13.13 14.81
CA LEU A 386 -15.21 -12.47 13.52
C LEU A 386 -13.77 -11.95 13.38
N LEU A 387 -13.22 -11.36 14.44
CA LEU A 387 -11.85 -10.85 14.43
C LEU A 387 -10.81 -11.98 14.34
N SER A 388 -11.03 -13.11 15.03
CA SER A 388 -10.20 -14.32 14.87
C SER A 388 -10.24 -14.83 13.43
N PHE A 389 -11.44 -14.92 12.83
CA PHE A 389 -11.58 -15.26 11.42
C PHE A 389 -10.78 -14.32 10.50
N VAL A 390 -10.89 -12.99 10.70
CA VAL A 390 -10.12 -12.01 9.91
C VAL A 390 -8.61 -12.20 10.09
N ALA A 391 -8.13 -12.41 11.32
CA ALA A 391 -6.71 -12.66 11.57
C ALA A 391 -6.22 -13.91 10.84
N GLU A 392 -6.93 -15.03 10.96
CA GLU A 392 -6.62 -16.28 10.27
C GLU A 392 -6.56 -16.11 8.76
N ARG A 393 -7.47 -15.34 8.16
CA ARG A 393 -7.47 -15.10 6.71
C ARG A 393 -6.25 -14.29 6.27
N ILE A 394 -5.87 -13.27 7.04
CA ILE A 394 -4.64 -12.51 6.78
C ILE A 394 -3.42 -13.43 6.93
N GLU A 395 -3.32 -14.18 8.02
CA GLU A 395 -2.22 -15.12 8.25
C GLU A 395 -2.14 -16.18 7.16
N SER A 396 -3.27 -16.70 6.68
CA SER A 396 -3.27 -17.68 5.58
C SER A 396 -2.67 -17.12 4.29
N ILE A 397 -2.83 -15.82 4.02
CA ILE A 397 -2.18 -15.16 2.88
C ILE A 397 -0.69 -14.97 3.16
N LEU A 398 -0.34 -14.45 4.33
CA LEU A 398 1.06 -14.11 4.66
C LEU A 398 1.96 -15.33 4.87
N THR A 399 1.38 -16.48 5.21
CA THR A 399 2.09 -17.75 5.38
C THR A 399 1.93 -18.67 4.18
N GLY A 400 1.01 -18.37 3.25
CA GLY A 400 0.74 -19.18 2.08
C GLY A 400 1.71 -18.93 0.92
N ASP A 401 1.17 -18.97 -0.29
CA ASP A 401 1.93 -18.81 -1.53
C ASP A 401 2.61 -17.43 -1.62
N PRO A 402 3.95 -17.36 -1.72
CA PRO A 402 4.67 -16.09 -1.78
C PRO A 402 4.27 -15.21 -2.98
N ARG A 403 3.74 -15.83 -4.05
CA ARG A 403 3.27 -15.13 -5.25
C ARG A 403 2.03 -14.26 -4.99
N SER A 404 1.38 -14.40 -3.83
CA SER A 404 0.23 -13.60 -3.40
C SER A 404 0.54 -12.64 -2.24
N ILE A 405 1.79 -12.58 -1.78
CA ILE A 405 2.19 -11.73 -0.65
C ILE A 405 2.61 -10.35 -1.14
N ALA A 406 1.67 -9.41 -1.09
CA ALA A 406 1.95 -7.99 -1.17
C ALA A 406 1.28 -7.28 0.01
N LEU A 407 1.90 -6.25 0.56
CA LEU A 407 1.36 -5.56 1.74
C LEU A 407 1.35 -4.05 1.55
N GLY A 408 0.27 -3.44 2.00
CA GLY A 408 0.21 -1.99 2.17
C GLY A 408 1.19 -1.49 3.23
N LEU A 409 1.35 -0.17 3.27
CA LEU A 409 2.30 0.52 4.14
C LEU A 409 2.14 0.14 5.63
N LYS A 410 0.89 0.04 6.10
CA LYS A 410 0.59 -0.28 7.50
C LYS A 410 1.13 -1.66 7.91
N TRP A 411 0.85 -2.69 7.11
CA TRP A 411 1.27 -4.06 7.38
C TRP A 411 2.78 -4.26 7.21
N SER A 412 3.35 -3.72 6.13
CA SER A 412 4.80 -3.74 5.90
C SER A 412 5.56 -3.13 7.09
N ALA A 413 5.08 -2.00 7.62
CA ALA A 413 5.69 -1.35 8.78
C ALA A 413 5.44 -2.09 10.10
N ALA A 414 4.26 -2.72 10.28
CA ALA A 414 3.96 -3.49 11.49
C ALA A 414 4.86 -4.73 11.59
N LEU A 415 4.90 -5.53 10.52
CA LEU A 415 5.66 -6.78 10.48
C LEU A 415 7.18 -6.55 10.43
N GLY A 416 7.64 -5.51 9.73
CA GLY A 416 9.08 -5.19 9.67
C GLY A 416 9.69 -4.68 10.98
N ARG A 417 8.88 -4.18 11.93
CA ARG A 417 9.36 -3.69 13.24
C ARG A 417 9.47 -4.78 14.30
N SER A 418 8.68 -5.85 14.20
CA SER A 418 8.56 -6.89 15.24
C SER A 418 9.92 -7.49 15.62
N LEU A 419 10.78 -7.75 14.63
CA LEU A 419 12.10 -8.37 14.88
C LEU A 419 13.10 -7.45 15.59
N THR A 420 13.01 -6.14 15.38
CA THR A 420 13.94 -5.17 15.99
C THR A 420 13.69 -4.95 17.48
N ALA A 421 12.47 -5.22 17.96
CA ALA A 421 12.08 -5.04 19.35
C ALA A 421 12.30 -6.31 20.20
N ALA A 422 12.31 -7.49 19.57
CA ALA A 422 12.32 -8.77 20.26
C ALA A 422 13.72 -9.33 20.60
N GLY A 423 14.80 -8.57 20.38
CA GLY A 423 16.16 -9.03 20.70
C GLY A 423 16.55 -10.32 19.97
N ALA A 424 16.12 -10.46 18.71
CA ALA A 424 16.46 -11.63 17.90
C ALA A 424 17.99 -11.83 17.91
N PRO A 425 18.49 -13.03 18.26
CA PRO A 425 19.91 -13.32 18.17
C PRO A 425 20.37 -13.20 16.71
N PRO A 426 21.65 -12.83 16.49
CA PRO A 426 22.21 -12.53 15.17
C PRO A 426 22.10 -13.70 14.18
#